data_AF-A0A7H1MLG8-F1
#
_entry.id   AF-A0A7H1MLG8-F1
#
_cell.length_a   1.000
_cell.length_b   1.000
_cell.length_c   1.000
_cell.angle_alpha   90.00
_cell.angle_beta   90.00
_cell.angle_gamma   90.00
#
_symmetry.space_group_name_H-M   'P 1'
#
loop_
_entity.id
_entity.type
_entity.pdbx_description
1 polymer ?
#
loop_
_entity_poly.entity_id
_entity_poly.type
_entity_poly.pdbx_seq_one_letter_code
_entity_poly.pdbx_strand_id
1 'polypeptide(L)'
;MKNKITISQPISLETSSYFQQIKNYQSKFKLIPTIVDMVNNVLSVDTDLQAGILPDHLPFLEINDQMVSAVQQQIITQYPNQPTLGNQLWNQKIEELMGLDHLLHGLRDELIKRYKMYGYVSSPAVEYLSKYLAGRKTLELMAGYGYLSVGLKSIQPLHWIHAVDNESWQFQPQQSLLPPQSLVEKMDALDALKHYGSESEVIILSWSPDQDEIDLELLAWVRENFSGEFLVLGEFKGATNSQAFWDKANLEPMEEYNQRFKSFDLIDEKLYRVK
;
A
#
# COMPACT_ATOMS: atom_id res chain seq x y z
N MET A 1 5.95 -20.08 10.34
CA MET A 1 4.82 -19.15 10.52
C MET A 1 5.30 -17.79 10.08
N LYS A 2 4.64 -17.12 9.11
CA LYS A 2 4.99 -15.74 8.77
C LYS A 2 4.70 -14.87 10.00
N ASN A 3 5.64 -14.03 10.42
CA ASN A 3 5.41 -13.16 11.57
C ASN A 3 4.44 -12.06 11.14
N LYS A 4 3.22 -12.09 11.68
CA LYS A 4 2.26 -11.02 11.49
C LYS A 4 2.70 -9.81 12.32
N ILE A 5 2.80 -8.63 11.69
CA ILE A 5 3.17 -7.40 12.40
C ILE A 5 1.91 -6.74 12.94
N THR A 6 1.74 -6.76 14.26
CA THR A 6 0.63 -6.07 14.94
C THR A 6 0.92 -4.58 15.05
N ILE A 7 0.02 -3.73 14.56
CA ILE A 7 0.14 -2.26 14.54
C ILE A 7 -0.88 -1.55 15.42
N SER A 8 -1.96 -2.22 15.81
CA SER A 8 -2.95 -1.65 16.71
C SER A 8 -3.69 -2.74 17.47
N GLN A 9 -4.54 -2.34 18.41
CA GLN A 9 -5.60 -3.23 18.88
C GLN A 9 -6.55 -3.54 17.72
N PRO A 10 -7.22 -4.71 17.75
CA PRO A 10 -8.27 -5.01 16.79
C PRO A 10 -9.36 -3.94 16.79
N ILE A 11 -9.83 -3.61 15.60
CA ILE A 11 -10.93 -2.69 15.34
C ILE A 11 -12.06 -3.46 14.67
N SER A 12 -13.29 -2.96 14.83
CA SER A 12 -14.46 -3.54 14.17
C SER A 12 -15.13 -2.44 13.36
N LEU A 13 -15.07 -2.58 12.04
CA LEU A 13 -15.73 -1.68 11.10
C LEU A 13 -16.82 -2.48 10.38
N GLU A 14 -17.99 -1.88 10.16
CA GLU A 14 -19.03 -2.51 9.34
C GLU A 14 -18.46 -2.86 7.96
N THR A 15 -18.84 -4.02 7.42
CA THR A 15 -18.35 -4.45 6.11
C THR A 15 -18.84 -3.48 5.05
N SER A 16 -17.92 -2.86 4.30
CA SER A 16 -18.28 -1.92 3.24
C SER A 16 -18.94 -2.63 2.05
N SER A 17 -19.69 -1.87 1.26
CA SER A 17 -20.29 -2.38 0.02
C SER A 17 -19.23 -2.92 -0.94
N TYR A 18 -18.01 -2.39 -0.92
CA TYR A 18 -16.88 -2.90 -1.68
C TYR A 18 -16.54 -4.35 -1.30
N PHE A 19 -16.22 -4.61 -0.02
CA PHE A 19 -15.84 -5.96 0.42
C PHE A 19 -17.00 -6.95 0.35
N GLN A 20 -18.24 -6.50 0.50
CA GLN A 20 -19.43 -7.33 0.25
C GLN A 20 -19.50 -7.78 -1.22
N GLN A 21 -19.26 -6.88 -2.18
CA GLN A 21 -19.26 -7.21 -3.60
C GLN A 21 -18.10 -8.15 -3.96
N ILE A 22 -16.88 -7.89 -3.48
CA ILE A 22 -15.73 -8.79 -3.64
C ILE A 22 -16.08 -10.21 -3.13
N LYS A 23 -16.67 -10.31 -1.93
CA LYS A 23 -17.08 -11.60 -1.35
C LYS A 23 -18.15 -12.30 -2.19
N ASN A 24 -19.08 -11.57 -2.80
CA ASN A 24 -20.08 -12.16 -3.69
C ASN A 24 -19.41 -12.83 -4.91
N TYR A 25 -18.33 -12.26 -5.44
CA TYR A 25 -17.59 -12.85 -6.55
C TYR A 25 -16.86 -14.14 -6.18
N GLN A 26 -16.45 -14.31 -4.92
CA GLN A 26 -15.92 -15.59 -4.41
C GLN A 26 -16.92 -16.74 -4.69
N SER A 27 -18.20 -16.50 -4.45
CA SER A 27 -19.26 -17.50 -4.65
C SER A 27 -19.55 -17.72 -6.14
N LYS A 28 -19.55 -16.64 -6.95
CA LYS A 28 -19.79 -16.70 -8.40
C LYS A 28 -18.72 -17.46 -9.17
N PHE A 29 -17.48 -17.43 -8.68
CA PHE A 29 -16.32 -18.07 -9.30
C PHE A 29 -15.72 -19.20 -8.44
N LYS A 30 -16.48 -19.77 -7.52
CA LYS A 30 -16.02 -20.80 -6.57
C LYS A 30 -15.33 -22.03 -7.18
N LEU A 31 -15.54 -22.28 -8.47
CA LEU A 31 -14.94 -23.40 -9.22
C LEU A 31 -13.67 -23.01 -9.98
N ILE A 32 -13.25 -21.75 -9.93
CA ILE A 32 -12.05 -21.22 -10.59
C ILE A 32 -11.05 -20.81 -9.50
N PRO A 33 -10.12 -21.70 -9.11
CA PRO A 33 -9.22 -21.46 -7.97
C PRO A 33 -8.43 -20.16 -8.07
N THR A 34 -7.93 -19.81 -9.25
CA THR A 34 -7.14 -18.58 -9.46
C THR A 34 -7.93 -17.30 -9.15
N ILE A 35 -9.22 -17.26 -9.47
CA ILE A 35 -10.11 -16.13 -9.14
C ILE A 35 -10.43 -16.14 -7.65
N VAL A 36 -10.70 -17.32 -7.07
CA VAL A 36 -10.96 -17.46 -5.63
C VAL A 36 -9.77 -16.99 -4.81
N ASP A 37 -8.55 -17.35 -5.21
CA ASP A 37 -7.32 -16.93 -4.55
C ASP A 37 -7.13 -15.41 -4.64
N MET A 38 -7.39 -14.80 -5.81
CA MET A 38 -7.36 -13.35 -5.99
C MET A 38 -8.35 -12.64 -5.05
N VAL A 39 -9.60 -13.12 -5.00
CA VAL A 39 -10.64 -12.59 -4.10
C VAL A 39 -10.24 -12.77 -2.63
N ASN A 40 -9.67 -13.92 -2.27
CA ASN A 40 -9.21 -14.18 -0.90
C ASN A 40 -8.08 -13.24 -0.49
N ASN A 41 -7.13 -12.94 -1.38
CA ASN A 41 -6.06 -11.98 -1.11
C ASN A 41 -6.64 -10.60 -0.77
N VAL A 42 -7.60 -10.10 -1.56
CA VAL A 42 -8.28 -8.82 -1.28
C VAL A 42 -9.03 -8.83 0.05
N LEU A 43 -9.82 -9.87 0.32
CA LEU A 43 -10.56 -10.00 1.59
C LEU A 43 -9.65 -10.15 2.82
N SER A 44 -8.47 -10.75 2.64
CA SER A 44 -7.50 -10.91 3.71
C SER A 44 -6.94 -9.58 4.19
N VAL A 45 -6.85 -8.58 3.31
CA VAL A 45 -6.38 -7.23 3.67
C VAL A 45 -7.31 -6.57 4.68
N ASP A 46 -8.64 -6.56 4.43
CA ASP A 46 -9.63 -6.04 5.38
C ASP A 46 -9.59 -6.82 6.69
N THR A 47 -9.45 -8.15 6.61
CA THR A 47 -9.37 -9.02 7.79
C THR A 47 -8.15 -8.69 8.65
N ASP A 48 -6.96 -8.57 8.04
CA ASP A 48 -5.72 -8.29 8.75
C ASP A 48 -5.73 -6.87 9.34
N LEU A 49 -6.16 -5.86 8.58
CA LEU A 49 -6.27 -4.49 9.07
C LEU A 49 -7.28 -4.35 10.22
N GLN A 50 -8.42 -5.04 10.15
CA GLN A 50 -9.37 -5.09 11.27
C GLN A 50 -8.79 -5.83 12.49
N ALA A 51 -7.94 -6.84 12.29
CA ALA A 51 -7.23 -7.49 13.37
C ALA A 51 -6.07 -6.64 13.95
N GLY A 52 -5.83 -5.44 13.42
CA GLY A 52 -4.74 -4.57 13.83
C GLY A 52 -3.38 -5.09 13.35
N ILE A 53 -3.34 -5.73 12.18
CA ILE A 53 -2.16 -6.38 11.61
C ILE A 53 -1.86 -5.80 10.22
N LEU A 54 -0.58 -5.60 9.90
CA LEU A 54 -0.19 -5.25 8.52
C LEU A 54 -0.45 -6.42 7.57
N PRO A 55 -1.10 -6.18 6.42
CA PRO A 55 -1.41 -7.22 5.46
C PRO A 55 -0.14 -7.82 4.83
N ASP A 56 -0.27 -8.98 4.17
CA ASP A 56 0.81 -9.52 3.33
C ASP A 56 0.93 -8.73 2.02
N HIS A 57 1.93 -9.03 1.19
CA HIS A 57 1.97 -8.52 -0.18
C HIS A 57 0.79 -9.05 -1.00
N LEU A 58 0.32 -8.24 -1.94
CA LEU A 58 -0.70 -8.63 -2.91
C LEU A 58 -0.04 -8.98 -4.25
N PRO A 59 -0.63 -9.90 -5.04
CA PRO A 59 -0.32 -9.97 -6.46
C PRO A 59 -0.83 -8.72 -7.18
N PHE A 60 -0.42 -8.53 -8.44
CA PHE A 60 -1.07 -7.54 -9.29
C PHE A 60 -2.56 -7.91 -9.47
N LEU A 61 -3.44 -6.99 -9.11
CA LEU A 61 -4.88 -7.19 -9.03
C LEU A 61 -5.52 -6.87 -10.37
N GLU A 62 -5.60 -7.88 -11.23
CA GLU A 62 -6.30 -7.83 -12.51
C GLU A 62 -6.89 -9.20 -12.86
N ILE A 63 -7.92 -9.21 -13.68
CA ILE A 63 -8.38 -10.42 -14.35
C ILE A 63 -7.54 -10.66 -15.60
N ASN A 64 -6.67 -11.66 -15.52
CA ASN A 64 -5.77 -12.01 -16.63
C ASN A 64 -6.33 -13.11 -17.56
N ASP A 65 -5.66 -13.30 -18.70
CA ASP A 65 -6.03 -14.28 -19.73
C ASP A 65 -6.14 -15.72 -19.21
N GLN A 66 -5.37 -16.09 -18.19
CA GLN A 66 -5.44 -17.44 -17.59
C GLN A 66 -6.75 -17.63 -16.83
N MET A 67 -7.21 -16.61 -16.10
CA MET A 67 -8.50 -16.65 -15.40
C MET A 67 -9.66 -16.71 -16.39
N VAL A 68 -9.61 -15.89 -17.45
CA VAL A 68 -10.59 -15.89 -18.54
C VAL A 68 -10.66 -17.28 -19.21
N SER A 69 -9.50 -17.86 -19.53
CA SER A 69 -9.41 -19.19 -20.14
C SER A 69 -9.93 -20.30 -19.21
N ALA A 70 -9.68 -20.20 -17.91
CA ALA A 70 -10.17 -21.17 -16.93
C ALA A 70 -11.71 -21.16 -16.83
N VAL A 71 -12.32 -19.97 -16.86
CA VAL A 71 -13.79 -19.83 -16.92
C VAL A 71 -14.33 -20.44 -18.22
N GLN A 72 -13.71 -20.15 -19.36
CA GLN A 72 -14.13 -20.72 -20.65
C GLN A 72 -14.06 -22.25 -20.64
N GLN A 73 -12.95 -22.82 -20.15
CA GLN A 73 -12.75 -24.26 -20.06
C GLN A 73 -13.76 -24.93 -19.12
N GLN A 74 -14.10 -24.29 -18.00
CA GLN A 74 -15.14 -24.77 -17.08
C GLN A 74 -16.49 -24.87 -17.80
N ILE A 75 -16.87 -23.85 -18.58
CA ILE A 75 -18.13 -23.81 -19.33
C ILE A 75 -18.16 -24.89 -20.42
N ILE A 76 -17.08 -25.04 -21.18
CA ILE A 76 -16.96 -26.08 -22.22
C ILE A 76 -17.11 -27.48 -21.60
N THR A 77 -16.52 -27.70 -20.43
CA THR A 77 -16.60 -28.97 -19.69
C THR A 77 -18.03 -29.23 -19.19
N GLN A 78 -18.75 -28.19 -18.78
CA GLN A 78 -20.13 -28.27 -18.30
C GLN A 78 -21.15 -28.48 -19.43
N TYR A 79 -20.90 -27.91 -20.61
CA TYR A 79 -21.82 -27.94 -21.77
C TYR A 79 -21.16 -28.44 -23.06
N PRO A 80 -20.56 -29.64 -23.09
CA PRO A 80 -19.71 -30.11 -24.20
C PRO A 80 -20.47 -30.23 -25.53
N ASN A 81 -21.77 -30.49 -25.48
CA ASN A 81 -22.63 -30.68 -26.67
C ASN A 81 -23.78 -29.66 -26.73
N GLN A 82 -23.71 -28.56 -25.96
CA GLN A 82 -24.79 -27.58 -25.85
C GLN A 82 -24.26 -26.15 -26.04
N PRO A 83 -23.72 -25.82 -27.23
CA PRO A 83 -23.01 -24.56 -27.48
C PRO A 83 -23.87 -23.31 -27.22
N THR A 84 -25.17 -23.37 -27.49
CA THR A 84 -26.09 -22.26 -27.20
C THR A 84 -26.15 -21.93 -25.71
N LEU A 85 -26.26 -22.94 -24.84
CA LEU A 85 -26.29 -22.74 -23.38
C LEU A 85 -24.92 -22.34 -22.85
N GLY A 86 -23.85 -22.93 -23.40
CA GLY A 86 -22.48 -22.55 -23.07
C GLY A 86 -22.20 -21.08 -23.39
N ASN A 87 -22.60 -20.61 -24.58
CA ASN A 87 -22.42 -19.21 -24.99
C ASN A 87 -23.26 -18.24 -24.14
N GLN A 88 -24.47 -18.63 -23.72
CA GLN A 88 -25.27 -17.81 -22.81
C GLN A 88 -24.59 -17.64 -21.46
N LEU A 89 -24.09 -18.73 -20.87
CA LEU A 89 -23.36 -18.67 -19.60
C LEU A 89 -22.05 -17.89 -19.76
N TRP A 90 -21.36 -18.03 -20.88
CA TRP A 90 -20.14 -17.28 -21.17
C TRP A 90 -20.38 -15.77 -21.17
N ASN A 91 -21.41 -15.29 -21.87
CA ASN A 91 -21.73 -13.86 -21.90
C ASN A 91 -21.99 -13.31 -20.50
N GLN A 92 -22.74 -14.03 -19.67
CA GLN A 92 -22.94 -13.66 -18.27
C GLN A 92 -21.61 -13.64 -17.49
N LYS A 93 -20.76 -14.65 -17.67
CA LYS A 93 -19.49 -14.78 -16.94
C LYS A 93 -18.49 -13.71 -17.33
N ILE A 94 -18.45 -13.29 -18.59
CA ILE A 94 -17.62 -12.17 -19.04
C ILE A 94 -18.03 -10.86 -18.36
N GLU A 95 -19.32 -10.55 -18.29
CA GLU A 95 -19.80 -9.37 -17.56
C GLU A 95 -19.43 -9.44 -16.07
N GLU A 96 -19.52 -10.62 -15.46
CA GLU A 96 -19.09 -10.85 -14.07
C GLU A 96 -17.57 -10.69 -13.89
N LEU A 97 -16.76 -11.13 -14.85
CA LEU A 97 -15.31 -10.94 -14.83
C LEU A 97 -14.95 -9.46 -14.93
N MET A 98 -15.56 -8.71 -15.85
CA MET A 98 -15.37 -7.26 -15.99
C MET A 98 -15.78 -6.51 -14.71
N GLY A 99 -16.89 -6.92 -14.10
CA GLY A 99 -17.34 -6.33 -12.84
C GLY A 99 -16.39 -6.63 -11.66
N LEU A 100 -15.79 -7.82 -11.61
CA LEU A 100 -14.75 -8.14 -10.63
C LEU A 100 -13.47 -7.34 -10.90
N ASP A 101 -13.02 -7.27 -12.14
CA ASP A 101 -11.82 -6.53 -12.55
C ASP A 101 -11.89 -5.05 -12.15
N HIS A 102 -13.04 -4.41 -12.38
CA HIS A 102 -13.29 -3.05 -11.92
C HIS A 102 -13.15 -2.89 -10.40
N LEU A 103 -13.63 -3.86 -9.62
CA LEU A 103 -13.47 -3.83 -8.16
C LEU A 103 -12.03 -4.09 -7.73
N LEU A 104 -11.29 -4.96 -8.43
CA LEU A 104 -9.87 -5.22 -8.14
C LEU A 104 -9.05 -3.92 -8.23
N HIS A 105 -9.27 -3.13 -9.29
CA HIS A 105 -8.65 -1.80 -9.44
C HIS A 105 -9.13 -0.77 -8.41
N GLY A 106 -10.29 -0.98 -7.79
CA GLY A 106 -10.85 -0.09 -6.76
C GLY A 106 -10.31 -0.33 -5.34
N LEU A 107 -9.41 -1.30 -5.11
CA LEU A 107 -8.96 -1.61 -3.75
C LEU A 107 -8.26 -0.43 -3.08
N ARG A 108 -7.36 0.28 -3.78
CA ARG A 108 -6.61 1.40 -3.19
C ARG A 108 -7.54 2.49 -2.68
N ASP A 109 -8.55 2.87 -3.46
CA ASP A 109 -9.55 3.86 -3.06
C ASP A 109 -10.29 3.43 -1.79
N GLU A 110 -10.65 2.14 -1.69
CA GLU A 110 -11.29 1.60 -0.50
C GLU A 110 -10.35 1.63 0.72
N LEU A 111 -9.06 1.32 0.55
CA LEU A 111 -8.05 1.40 1.61
C LEU A 111 -7.84 2.84 2.09
N ILE A 112 -7.77 3.81 1.17
CA ILE A 112 -7.69 5.23 1.51
C ILE A 112 -8.95 5.67 2.27
N LYS A 113 -10.13 5.29 1.80
CA LYS A 113 -11.40 5.67 2.41
C LYS A 113 -11.60 5.09 3.81
N ARG A 114 -11.38 3.78 4.00
CA ARG A 114 -11.58 3.11 5.30
C ARG A 114 -10.43 3.35 6.27
N TYR A 115 -9.20 3.16 5.79
CA TYR A 115 -8.02 3.04 6.63
C TYR A 115 -7.04 4.20 6.46
N LYS A 116 -7.24 5.08 5.48
CA LYS A 116 -6.31 6.18 5.17
C LYS A 116 -4.90 5.70 4.90
N MET A 117 -4.82 4.49 4.33
CA MET A 117 -3.60 3.88 3.84
C MET A 117 -3.42 4.30 2.38
N TYR A 118 -2.76 5.45 2.16
CA TYR A 118 -2.46 5.99 0.84
C TYR A 118 -1.41 5.15 0.10
N GLY A 119 -0.29 4.87 0.78
CA GLY A 119 0.70 3.89 0.37
C GLY A 119 0.42 2.52 1.01
N TYR A 120 0.49 1.45 0.23
CA TYR A 120 0.20 0.11 0.72
C TYR A 120 1.36 -0.48 1.53
N VAL A 121 1.24 -0.45 2.86
CA VAL A 121 2.28 -0.97 3.75
C VAL A 121 2.05 -2.45 4.04
N SER A 122 2.94 -3.31 3.55
CA SER A 122 2.87 -4.77 3.75
C SER A 122 3.89 -5.28 4.77
N SER A 123 3.55 -6.38 5.46
CA SER A 123 4.43 -7.02 6.43
C SER A 123 5.80 -7.39 5.86
N PRO A 124 5.94 -8.04 4.68
CA PRO A 124 7.25 -8.39 4.12
C PRO A 124 8.16 -7.19 3.84
N ALA A 125 7.58 -6.07 3.40
CA ALA A 125 8.34 -4.85 3.13
C ALA A 125 8.84 -4.20 4.44
N VAL A 126 7.99 -4.14 5.46
CA VAL A 126 8.36 -3.61 6.79
C VAL A 126 9.39 -4.50 7.49
N GLU A 127 9.27 -5.83 7.38
CA GLU A 127 10.27 -6.76 7.92
C GLU A 127 11.65 -6.54 7.30
N TYR A 128 11.70 -6.35 5.98
CA TYR A 128 12.94 -6.05 5.30
C TYR A 128 13.50 -4.69 5.72
N LEU A 129 12.67 -3.64 5.72
CA LEU A 129 13.11 -2.30 6.09
C LEU A 129 13.59 -2.24 7.54
N SER A 130 12.94 -2.92 8.48
CA SER A 130 13.39 -3.01 9.87
C SER A 130 14.80 -3.62 9.99
N LYS A 131 15.08 -4.68 9.23
CA LYS A 131 16.42 -5.28 9.17
C LYS A 131 17.43 -4.34 8.52
N TYR A 132 17.04 -3.65 7.46
CA TYR A 132 17.87 -2.71 6.73
C TYR A 132 18.25 -1.48 7.58
N LEU A 133 17.29 -0.94 8.33
CA LEU A 133 17.52 0.19 9.23
C LEU A 133 18.40 -0.24 10.42
N ALA A 134 18.30 -1.49 10.87
CA ALA A 134 19.14 -2.07 11.91
C ALA A 134 19.18 -1.21 13.21
N GLY A 135 18.05 -0.58 13.55
CA GLY A 135 17.91 0.26 14.73
C GLY A 135 18.47 1.69 14.61
N ARG A 136 19.03 2.07 13.45
CA ARG A 136 19.52 3.44 13.18
C ARG A 136 18.43 4.47 13.43
N LYS A 137 18.76 5.57 14.11
CA LYS A 137 17.82 6.64 14.44
C LYS A 137 17.10 7.13 13.17
N THR A 138 15.79 6.93 13.09
CA THR A 138 15.02 7.18 11.86
C THR A 138 14.01 8.30 12.07
N LEU A 139 13.97 9.26 11.16
CA LEU A 139 12.89 10.24 11.03
C LEU A 139 12.06 9.90 9.78
N GLU A 140 10.78 9.59 9.96
CA GLU A 140 9.81 9.47 8.87
C GLU A 140 9.06 10.80 8.71
N LEU A 141 9.18 11.40 7.53
CA LEU A 141 8.44 12.57 7.10
C LEU A 141 7.23 12.16 6.27
N MET A 142 6.12 12.88 6.43
CA MET A 142 4.86 12.61 5.72
C MET A 142 4.35 11.20 6.01
N ALA A 143 4.37 10.80 7.29
CA ALA A 143 4.03 9.46 7.72
C ALA A 143 2.55 9.09 7.51
N GLY A 144 1.70 10.05 7.15
CA GLY A 144 0.26 9.88 7.04
C GLY A 144 -0.33 9.32 8.33
N TYR A 145 -0.94 8.14 8.24
CA TYR A 145 -1.48 7.43 9.41
C TYR A 145 -0.44 6.66 10.23
N GLY A 146 0.82 6.60 9.81
CA GLY A 146 1.93 6.00 10.56
C GLY A 146 2.07 4.49 10.44
N TYR A 147 1.44 3.87 9.44
CA TYR A 147 1.49 2.40 9.24
C TYR A 147 2.93 1.87 9.15
N LEU A 148 3.82 2.58 8.46
CA LEU A 148 5.23 2.20 8.32
C LEU A 148 5.96 2.28 9.66
N SER A 149 5.99 3.45 10.30
CA SER A 149 6.68 3.64 11.58
C SER A 149 6.15 2.77 12.70
N VAL A 150 4.83 2.58 12.81
CA VAL A 150 4.27 1.66 13.81
C VAL A 150 4.66 0.22 13.51
N GLY A 151 4.63 -0.20 12.24
CA GLY A 151 5.11 -1.52 11.85
C GLY A 151 6.58 -1.74 12.23
N LEU A 152 7.44 -0.75 11.98
CA LEU A 152 8.86 -0.79 12.37
C LEU A 152 9.03 -0.88 13.90
N LYS A 153 8.30 -0.06 14.66
CA LYS A 153 8.27 -0.10 16.14
C LYS A 153 7.77 -1.42 16.68
N SER A 154 6.79 -2.06 16.04
CA SER A 154 6.27 -3.35 16.47
C SER A 154 7.30 -4.49 16.33
N ILE A 155 8.18 -4.41 15.32
CA ILE A 155 9.30 -5.37 15.19
C ILE A 155 10.41 -5.03 16.19
N GLN A 156 10.75 -3.74 16.33
CA GLN A 156 11.84 -3.27 17.19
C GLN A 156 11.34 -2.16 18.14
N PRO A 157 10.75 -2.50 19.30
CA PRO A 157 10.14 -1.51 20.20
C PRO A 157 11.09 -0.40 20.68
N LEU A 158 12.37 -0.73 20.80
CA LEU A 158 13.43 0.19 21.25
C LEU A 158 14.05 1.02 20.13
N HIS A 159 13.74 0.75 18.85
CA HIS A 159 14.26 1.52 17.72
C HIS A 159 13.81 2.98 17.83
N TRP A 160 14.73 3.94 17.88
CA TRP A 160 14.39 5.36 17.88
C TRP A 160 13.80 5.74 16.51
N ILE A 161 12.50 6.06 16.50
CA ILE A 161 11.74 6.46 15.31
C ILE A 161 10.87 7.64 15.71
N HIS A 162 11.02 8.75 14.98
CA HIS A 162 10.06 9.86 14.99
C HIS A 162 9.30 9.85 13.67
N ALA A 163 7.97 9.83 13.74
CA ALA A 163 7.10 9.87 12.59
C ALA A 163 6.31 11.17 12.65
N VAL A 164 6.35 11.97 11.59
CA VAL A 164 5.65 13.25 11.55
C VAL A 164 4.75 13.36 10.33
N ASP A 165 3.63 14.03 10.50
CA ASP A 165 2.74 14.41 9.41
C ASP A 165 1.99 15.70 9.77
N ASN A 166 1.73 16.57 8.80
CA ASN A 166 0.98 17.81 9.06
C ASN A 166 -0.54 17.61 9.01
N GLU A 167 -0.99 16.41 8.63
CA GLU A 167 -2.37 15.98 8.46
C GLU A 167 -3.18 16.84 7.48
N SER A 168 -2.54 17.49 6.50
CA SER A 168 -3.23 18.33 5.51
C SER A 168 -4.28 17.57 4.70
N TRP A 169 -4.13 16.25 4.57
CA TRP A 169 -5.11 15.34 3.94
C TRP A 169 -6.41 15.19 4.74
N GLN A 170 -6.47 15.61 6.02
CA GLN A 170 -7.68 15.45 6.85
C GLN A 170 -8.88 16.28 6.35
N PHE A 171 -8.62 17.28 5.52
CA PHE A 171 -9.64 18.13 4.90
C PHE A 171 -10.22 17.53 3.61
N GLN A 172 -9.70 16.39 3.15
CA GLN A 172 -10.27 15.67 2.00
C GLN A 172 -11.67 15.12 2.35
N PRO A 173 -12.60 15.08 1.39
CA PRO A 173 -13.99 14.67 1.62
C PRO A 173 -14.08 13.17 1.88
N GLN A 174 -13.84 12.77 3.14
CA GLN A 174 -14.19 11.51 3.80
C GLN A 174 -13.41 11.47 5.12
N GLN A 175 -14.09 11.66 6.25
CA GLN A 175 -13.48 11.42 7.56
C GLN A 175 -13.38 9.91 7.76
N SER A 176 -12.16 9.40 8.01
CA SER A 176 -12.02 8.02 8.48
C SER A 176 -12.63 7.91 9.88
N LEU A 177 -13.16 6.74 10.18
CA LEU A 177 -13.61 6.41 11.53
C LEU A 177 -12.43 6.16 12.49
N LEU A 178 -11.19 6.14 11.98
CA LEU A 178 -9.99 5.84 12.74
C LEU A 178 -9.12 7.10 12.91
N PRO A 179 -8.60 7.37 14.13
CA PRO A 179 -7.57 8.37 14.32
C PRO A 179 -6.21 7.88 13.75
N PRO A 180 -5.27 8.79 13.44
CA PRO A 180 -3.87 8.43 13.22
C PRO A 180 -3.31 7.61 14.37
N GLN A 181 -2.28 6.81 14.10
CA GLN A 181 -1.60 6.07 15.16
C GLN A 181 -0.91 7.04 16.12
N SER A 182 -0.92 6.74 17.42
CA SER A 182 -0.40 7.63 18.46
C SER A 182 1.10 7.93 18.37
N LEU A 183 1.83 7.24 17.48
CA LEU A 183 3.24 7.46 17.19
C LEU A 183 3.47 8.67 16.27
N VAL A 184 2.47 9.08 15.49
CA VAL A 184 2.61 10.18 14.53
C VAL A 184 2.42 11.50 15.26
N GLU A 185 3.46 12.33 15.26
CA GLU A 185 3.42 13.69 15.78
C GLU A 185 2.92 14.64 14.69
N LYS A 186 1.98 15.52 15.06
CA LYS A 186 1.47 16.55 14.16
C LYS A 186 2.50 17.67 14.01
N MET A 187 3.28 17.63 12.93
CA MET A 187 4.36 18.58 12.68
C MET A 187 4.59 18.76 11.17
N ASP A 188 5.00 19.98 10.78
CA ASP A 188 5.47 20.24 9.43
C ASP A 188 6.79 19.51 9.13
N ALA A 189 6.98 19.05 7.90
CA ALA A 189 8.15 18.26 7.52
C ALA A 189 9.46 19.05 7.60
N LEU A 190 9.49 20.35 7.25
CA LEU A 190 10.69 21.17 7.37
C LEU A 190 11.02 21.48 8.84
N ASP A 191 10.00 21.69 9.67
CA ASP A 191 10.20 21.89 11.10
C ASP A 191 10.71 20.61 11.78
N ALA A 192 10.23 19.44 11.37
CA ALA A 192 10.75 18.17 11.83
C ALA A 192 12.22 17.93 11.43
N LEU A 193 12.62 18.33 10.22
CA LEU A 193 14.03 18.31 9.81
C LEU A 193 14.90 19.19 10.72
N LYS A 194 14.45 20.42 11.01
CA LYS A 194 15.18 21.33 11.92
C LYS A 194 15.24 20.78 13.35
N HIS A 195 14.20 20.08 13.79
CA HIS A 195 14.10 19.58 15.16
C HIS A 195 14.85 18.26 15.37
N TYR A 196 14.64 17.27 14.50
CA TYR A 196 15.13 15.90 14.64
C TYR A 196 16.25 15.52 13.66
N GLY A 197 16.46 16.29 12.59
CA GLY A 197 17.36 15.91 11.50
C GLY A 197 18.81 15.71 11.95
N SER A 198 19.30 16.51 12.91
CA SER A 198 20.68 16.37 13.46
C SER A 198 20.85 15.16 14.38
N GLU A 199 19.76 14.62 14.92
CA GLU A 199 19.77 13.40 15.73
C GLU A 199 19.58 12.13 14.89
N SER A 200 19.08 12.28 13.67
CA SER A 200 18.73 11.18 12.78
C SER A 200 19.95 10.62 12.07
N GLU A 201 19.92 9.33 11.77
CA GLU A 201 20.88 8.63 10.91
C GLU A 201 20.26 8.28 9.56
N VAL A 202 18.94 8.11 9.53
CA VAL A 202 18.14 7.87 8.33
C VAL A 202 16.94 8.80 8.34
N ILE A 203 16.66 9.45 7.21
CA ILE A 203 15.43 10.18 6.95
C ILE A 203 14.66 9.41 5.88
N ILE A 204 13.37 9.19 6.07
CA ILE A 204 12.46 8.56 5.10
C ILE A 204 11.41 9.58 4.71
N LEU A 205 11.29 9.92 3.43
CA LEU A 205 10.18 10.67 2.87
C LEU A 205 9.14 9.70 2.33
N SER A 206 7.97 9.65 2.95
CA SER A 206 6.90 8.71 2.62
C SER A 206 5.84 9.39 1.73
N TRP A 207 5.77 8.99 0.45
CA TRP A 207 4.68 9.35 -0.48
C TRP A 207 4.28 10.83 -0.44
N SER A 208 5.24 11.73 -0.68
CA SER A 208 4.93 13.16 -0.75
C SER A 208 3.86 13.44 -1.81
N PRO A 209 2.98 14.44 -1.63
CA PRO A 209 2.05 14.84 -2.68
C PRO A 209 2.76 15.26 -3.97
N ASP A 210 2.21 14.92 -5.13
CA ASP A 210 2.76 15.27 -6.45
C ASP A 210 2.47 16.71 -6.88
N GLN A 211 1.45 17.33 -6.28
CA GLN A 211 0.99 18.69 -6.58
C GLN A 211 1.65 19.78 -5.72
N ASP A 212 2.51 19.41 -4.78
CA ASP A 212 3.26 20.32 -3.90
C ASP A 212 4.75 20.10 -4.11
N GLU A 213 5.54 21.18 -4.14
CA GLU A 213 7.00 21.14 -4.29
C GLU A 213 7.75 21.14 -2.95
N ILE A 214 7.04 20.97 -1.82
CA ILE A 214 7.66 20.87 -0.49
C ILE A 214 8.78 19.82 -0.44
N ASP A 215 8.66 18.72 -1.16
CA ASP A 215 9.69 17.68 -1.26
C ASP A 215 11.02 18.17 -1.84
N LEU A 216 10.98 19.16 -2.73
CA LEU A 216 12.17 19.80 -3.27
C LEU A 216 12.87 20.65 -2.21
N GLU A 217 12.11 21.32 -1.34
CA GLU A 217 12.66 22.06 -0.19
C GLU A 217 13.27 21.09 0.83
N LEU A 218 12.62 19.96 1.10
CA LEU A 218 13.17 18.90 1.95
C LEU A 218 14.48 18.35 1.37
N LEU A 219 14.52 18.07 0.07
CA LEU A 219 15.73 17.61 -0.63
C LEU A 219 16.88 18.62 -0.51
N ALA A 220 16.59 19.92 -0.71
CA ALA A 220 17.58 20.98 -0.57
C ALA A 220 18.13 21.04 0.86
N TRP A 221 17.24 21.00 1.87
CA TRP A 221 17.65 21.00 3.27
C TRP A 221 18.53 19.80 3.60
N VAL A 222 18.13 18.59 3.18
CA VAL A 222 18.89 17.35 3.42
C VAL A 222 20.29 17.44 2.81
N ARG A 223 20.42 17.92 1.58
CA ARG A 223 21.73 18.04 0.92
C ARG A 223 22.67 19.04 1.60
N GLU A 224 22.12 20.07 2.23
CA GLU A 224 22.92 21.09 2.91
C GLU A 224 23.24 20.72 4.37
N ASN A 225 22.32 20.05 5.06
CA ASN A 225 22.36 19.93 6.52
C ASN A 225 22.46 18.50 7.05
N PHE A 226 22.32 17.47 6.21
CA PHE A 226 22.25 16.07 6.64
C PHE A 226 23.33 15.21 5.98
N SER A 227 24.06 14.44 6.79
CA SER A 227 25.10 13.52 6.33
C SER A 227 24.70 12.05 6.39
N GLY A 228 23.48 11.75 6.84
CA GLY A 228 22.96 10.39 6.94
C GLY A 228 22.35 9.90 5.63
N GLU A 229 21.54 8.85 5.72
CA GLU A 229 20.88 8.27 4.56
C GLU A 229 19.49 8.88 4.34
N PHE A 230 19.22 9.37 3.13
CA PHE A 230 17.89 9.84 2.77
C PHE A 230 17.21 8.84 1.82
N LEU A 231 16.08 8.31 2.28
CA LEU A 231 15.27 7.33 1.58
C LEU A 231 13.95 7.97 1.15
N VAL A 232 13.43 7.57 -0.01
CA VAL A 232 12.15 8.05 -0.53
C VAL A 232 11.28 6.89 -0.97
N LEU A 233 10.03 6.87 -0.49
CA LEU A 233 8.97 6.00 -0.97
C LEU A 233 8.06 6.78 -1.91
N GLY A 234 7.83 6.23 -3.10
CA GLY A 234 6.93 6.82 -4.07
C GLY A 234 6.99 6.19 -5.45
N GLU A 235 6.07 6.59 -6.32
CA GLU A 235 6.05 6.27 -7.74
C GLU A 235 6.88 7.31 -8.52
N PHE A 236 7.95 6.83 -9.18
CA PHE A 236 8.84 7.71 -9.95
C PHE A 236 8.12 8.35 -11.12
N LYS A 237 8.01 9.69 -11.12
CA LYS A 237 7.31 10.48 -12.14
C LYS A 237 5.84 10.08 -12.31
N GLY A 238 5.19 9.66 -11.22
CA GLY A 238 3.78 9.30 -11.20
C GLY A 238 3.01 10.06 -10.12
N ALA A 239 2.19 9.34 -9.36
CA ALA A 239 1.19 9.88 -8.43
C ALA A 239 1.76 10.40 -7.09
N THR A 240 3.08 10.48 -6.92
CA THR A 240 3.70 10.95 -5.67
C THR A 240 4.98 11.70 -5.96
N ASN A 241 5.32 12.64 -5.07
CA ASN A 241 6.44 13.57 -5.15
C ASN A 241 6.36 14.44 -6.41
N SER A 242 6.76 15.69 -6.32
CA SER A 242 6.73 16.63 -7.43
C SER A 242 7.64 16.16 -8.57
N GLN A 243 7.25 16.53 -9.80
CA GLN A 243 8.10 16.32 -10.97
C GLN A 243 9.49 16.96 -10.77
N ALA A 244 9.55 18.12 -10.11
CA ALA A 244 10.78 18.84 -9.82
C ALA A 244 11.71 18.07 -8.86
N PHE A 245 11.15 17.39 -7.85
CA PHE A 245 11.90 16.49 -6.99
C PHE A 245 12.49 15.33 -7.79
N TRP A 246 11.67 14.62 -8.57
CA TRP A 246 12.13 13.45 -9.33
C TRP A 246 13.26 13.77 -10.30
N ASP A 247 13.22 14.95 -10.92
CA ASP A 247 14.27 15.38 -11.85
C ASP A 247 15.59 15.76 -11.15
N LYS A 248 15.56 16.08 -9.85
CA LYS A 248 16.72 16.57 -9.10
C LYS A 248 17.26 15.59 -8.06
N ALA A 249 16.49 14.59 -7.63
CA ALA A 249 16.82 13.78 -6.47
C ALA A 249 18.02 12.85 -6.66
N ASN A 250 18.35 12.41 -7.88
CA ASN A 250 19.41 11.42 -8.16
C ASN A 250 19.24 10.13 -7.33
N LEU A 251 18.52 9.17 -7.88
CA LEU A 251 17.97 8.05 -7.12
C LEU A 251 18.61 6.71 -7.46
N GLU A 252 18.73 5.86 -6.45
CA GLU A 252 19.09 4.45 -6.56
C GLU A 252 17.94 3.58 -6.05
N PRO A 253 17.29 2.77 -6.90
CA PRO A 253 16.26 1.85 -6.44
C PRO A 253 16.82 0.81 -5.47
N MET A 254 16.11 0.57 -4.36
CA MET A 254 16.45 -0.47 -3.40
C MET A 254 15.85 -1.82 -3.81
N GLU A 255 16.50 -2.51 -4.76
CA GLU A 255 16.00 -3.74 -5.39
C GLU A 255 15.49 -4.81 -4.42
N GLU A 256 16.21 -5.06 -3.33
CA GLU A 256 15.80 -6.06 -2.35
C GLU A 256 14.51 -5.66 -1.59
N TYR A 257 14.31 -4.37 -1.32
CA TYR A 257 13.04 -3.88 -0.77
C TYR A 257 11.95 -3.97 -1.84
N ASN A 258 12.22 -3.48 -3.05
CA ASN A 258 11.25 -3.37 -4.15
C ASN A 258 10.75 -4.75 -4.65
N GLN A 259 11.55 -5.81 -4.52
CA GLN A 259 11.08 -7.17 -4.80
C GLN A 259 10.03 -7.68 -3.81
N ARG A 260 9.98 -7.12 -2.60
CA ARG A 260 9.03 -7.45 -1.52
C ARG A 260 7.87 -6.46 -1.47
N PHE A 261 8.13 -5.21 -1.83
CA PHE A 261 7.17 -4.14 -2.02
C PHE A 261 6.75 -4.09 -3.49
N LYS A 262 6.06 -5.15 -3.96
CA LYS A 262 5.53 -5.20 -5.32
C LYS A 262 4.23 -4.42 -5.40
N SER A 263 4.07 -3.65 -6.46
CA SER A 263 2.79 -3.01 -6.78
C SER A 263 1.71 -4.05 -7.05
N PHE A 264 0.53 -3.78 -6.49
CA PHE A 264 -0.67 -4.58 -6.66
C PHE A 264 -1.65 -3.93 -7.65
N ASP A 265 -1.38 -2.69 -8.06
CA ASP A 265 -2.16 -1.92 -9.02
C ASP A 265 -1.24 -1.09 -9.93
N LEU A 266 -1.82 -0.15 -10.68
CA LEU A 266 -1.11 0.65 -11.68
C LEU A 266 -0.09 1.64 -11.10
N ILE A 267 -0.10 1.86 -9.79
CA ILE A 267 0.81 2.80 -9.13
C ILE A 267 2.11 2.04 -8.77
N ASP A 268 3.21 2.32 -9.49
CA ASP A 268 4.51 1.63 -9.36
C ASP A 268 5.40 2.24 -8.27
N GLU A 269 4.92 2.18 -7.03
CA GLU A 269 5.64 2.69 -5.86
C GLU A 269 6.87 1.84 -5.52
N LYS A 270 7.98 2.52 -5.20
CA LYS A 270 9.25 1.89 -4.82
C LYS A 270 9.94 2.68 -3.72
N LEU A 271 10.91 2.02 -3.08
CA LEU A 271 11.90 2.65 -2.21
C LEU A 271 13.15 2.99 -3.01
N TYR A 272 13.61 4.22 -2.84
CA TYR A 272 14.83 4.75 -3.42
C TYR A 272 15.76 5.29 -2.33
N ARG A 273 17.07 5.17 -2.56
CA ARG A 273 18.09 5.95 -1.86
C ARG A 273 18.43 7.18 -2.69
N VAL A 274 18.48 8.34 -2.04
CA VAL A 274 18.96 9.60 -2.62
C VAL A 274 20.49 9.64 -2.56
N LYS A 275 21.15 10.03 -3.65
CA LYS A 275 22.61 10.15 -3.77
C LYS A 275 23.12 11.58 -3.63
#